data_AF-A0A166U6C7-F1
#
_entry.id   AF-A0A166U6C7-F1
#
_cell.length_a   1.000
_cell.length_b   1.000
_cell.length_c   1.000
_cell.angle_alpha   90.00
_cell.angle_beta   90.00
_cell.angle_gamma   90.00
#
_symmetry.space_group_name_H-M   'P 1'
#
loop_
_entity.id
_entity.type
_entity.pdbx_description
1 polymer ?
#
loop_
_entity_poly.entity_id
_entity_poly.type
_entity_poly.pdbx_seq_one_letter_code
_entity_poly.pdbx_strand_id
1 'polypeptide(L)'
;MPPVPVASLFPSASVHTSPESFALVNQAANLNNRALQHSQNGDWSGAERMHLEALELKMQSIGPNAYSTSITYHALGELYLKMGRLDEAEAQLHKAIAIRNIQPGAASFDTAVSRESLAQVYEAKGDLKKAKETRLSAGKLNIACAHEKCPMATFKKTELANCSGCRAVYYCSQPCQKADWRRHKRHCRTLSDV
;
A
#
# COMPACT_ATOMS: atom_id res chain seq x y z
N MET A 1 41.73 13.38 -25.56
CA MET A 1 40.91 12.16 -25.34
C MET A 1 39.46 12.52 -25.63
N PRO A 2 38.78 11.86 -26.58
CA PRO A 2 37.37 12.14 -26.84
C PRO A 2 36.51 11.61 -25.69
N PRO A 3 35.33 12.22 -25.43
CA PRO A 3 34.41 11.73 -24.41
C PRO A 3 33.86 10.36 -24.83
N VAL A 4 33.91 9.40 -23.91
CA VAL A 4 33.30 8.08 -24.05
C VAL A 4 31.78 8.27 -24.18
N PRO A 5 31.12 7.69 -25.20
CA PRO A 5 29.67 7.77 -25.28
C PRO A 5 29.07 7.00 -24.10
N VAL A 6 28.16 7.64 -23.37
CA VAL A 6 27.33 6.99 -22.36
C VAL A 6 26.39 6.04 -23.11
N ALA A 7 26.87 4.83 -23.37
CA ALA A 7 26.06 3.75 -23.90
C ALA A 7 24.91 3.48 -22.92
N SER A 8 23.70 3.48 -23.47
CA SER A 8 22.43 3.16 -22.82
C SER A 8 22.55 2.03 -21.79
N LEU A 9 22.46 2.39 -20.51
CA LEU A 9 22.27 1.45 -19.39
C LEU A 9 20.80 1.22 -19.05
N PHE A 10 19.88 1.63 -19.92
CA PHE A 10 18.54 1.08 -19.91
C PHE A 10 18.61 -0.24 -20.66
N PRO A 11 18.55 -1.41 -20.00
CA PRO A 11 18.10 -2.57 -20.73
C PRO A 11 16.73 -2.17 -21.27
N SER A 12 16.60 -2.12 -22.59
CA SER A 12 15.32 -2.04 -23.26
C SER A 12 14.52 -3.21 -22.71
N ALA A 13 13.68 -2.94 -21.71
CA ALA A 13 12.68 -3.87 -21.25
C ALA A 13 11.63 -3.91 -22.35
N SER A 14 11.97 -4.62 -23.42
CA SER A 14 11.01 -5.28 -24.27
C SER A 14 10.22 -6.16 -23.32
N VAL A 15 9.15 -5.62 -22.74
CA VAL A 15 8.13 -6.44 -22.09
C VAL A 15 7.56 -7.27 -23.22
N HIS A 16 8.17 -8.42 -23.46
CA HIS A 16 7.66 -9.44 -24.36
C HIS A 16 6.38 -9.97 -23.73
N THR A 17 5.27 -9.23 -23.86
CA THR A 17 3.94 -9.73 -23.53
C THR A 17 3.56 -10.72 -24.61
N SER A 18 3.98 -11.97 -24.46
CA SER A 18 3.37 -13.06 -25.21
C SER A 18 1.87 -13.11 -24.87
N PRO A 19 1.02 -13.63 -25.77
CA PRO A 19 -0.40 -13.84 -25.47
C PRO A 19 -0.61 -14.63 -24.17
N GLU A 20 0.30 -15.57 -23.87
CA GLU A 20 0.34 -16.34 -22.63
C GLU A 20 0.61 -15.45 -21.40
N SER A 21 1.63 -14.56 -21.46
CA SER A 21 1.93 -13.62 -20.38
C SER A 21 0.74 -12.68 -20.11
N PHE A 22 0.08 -12.20 -21.16
CA PHE A 22 -1.13 -11.37 -21.03
C PHE A 22 -2.29 -12.14 -20.38
N ALA A 23 -2.51 -13.40 -20.78
CA ALA A 23 -3.54 -14.25 -20.19
C ALA A 23 -3.31 -14.49 -18.69
N LEU A 24 -2.07 -14.77 -18.27
CA LEU A 24 -1.70 -14.95 -16.86
C LEU A 24 -1.94 -13.68 -16.03
N VAL A 25 -1.62 -12.51 -16.57
CA VAL A 25 -1.88 -11.22 -15.89
C VAL A 25 -3.37 -10.99 -15.70
N ASN A 26 -4.19 -11.27 -16.71
CA ASN A 26 -5.65 -11.15 -16.60
C ASN A 26 -6.25 -12.15 -15.60
N GLN A 27 -5.77 -13.39 -15.61
CA GLN A 27 -6.15 -14.39 -14.61
C GLN A 27 -5.80 -13.93 -13.20
N ALA A 28 -4.60 -13.41 -12.99
CA ALA A 28 -4.18 -12.84 -11.71
C ALA A 28 -5.04 -11.64 -11.29
N ALA A 29 -5.45 -10.77 -12.22
CA ALA A 29 -6.34 -9.66 -11.93
C ALA A 29 -7.73 -10.17 -11.46
N ASN A 30 -8.28 -11.17 -12.13
CA ASN A 30 -9.54 -11.80 -11.75
C ASN A 30 -9.47 -12.45 -10.36
N LEU A 31 -8.37 -13.15 -10.06
CA LEU A 31 -8.13 -13.73 -8.74
C LEU A 31 -8.08 -12.66 -7.65
N ASN A 32 -7.38 -11.54 -7.88
CA ASN A 32 -7.35 -10.44 -6.90
C ASN A 32 -8.74 -9.84 -6.65
N ASN A 33 -9.55 -9.66 -7.70
CA ASN A 33 -10.91 -9.13 -7.56
C ASN A 33 -11.81 -10.08 -6.77
N ARG A 34 -11.71 -11.39 -7.01
CA ARG A 34 -12.44 -12.41 -6.25
C ARG A 34 -11.95 -12.46 -4.80
N ALA A 35 -10.65 -12.39 -4.57
CA ALA A 35 -10.07 -12.35 -3.23
C ALA A 35 -10.61 -11.16 -2.42
N LEU A 36 -10.74 -9.99 -3.04
CA LEU A 36 -11.35 -8.82 -2.41
C LEU A 36 -12.81 -9.09 -1.98
N GLN A 37 -13.60 -9.73 -2.84
CA GLN A 37 -14.98 -10.11 -2.52
C GLN A 37 -15.04 -11.12 -1.37
N HIS A 38 -14.18 -12.15 -1.38
CA HIS A 38 -14.06 -13.12 -0.29
C HIS A 38 -13.69 -12.43 1.04
N SER A 39 -12.73 -11.51 1.01
CA SER A 39 -12.31 -10.72 2.18
C SER A 39 -13.45 -9.88 2.74
N GLN A 40 -14.23 -9.22 1.88
CA GLN A 40 -15.41 -8.42 2.27
C GLN A 40 -16.52 -9.28 2.91
N ASN A 41 -16.63 -10.54 2.50
CA ASN A 41 -17.57 -11.51 3.06
C ASN A 41 -17.05 -12.23 4.32
N GLY A 42 -15.83 -11.93 4.77
CA GLY A 42 -15.22 -12.54 5.96
C GLY A 42 -14.45 -13.84 5.70
N ASP A 43 -14.40 -14.33 4.47
CA ASP A 43 -13.57 -15.48 4.10
C ASP A 43 -12.12 -15.03 3.82
N TRP A 44 -11.40 -14.74 4.90
CA TRP A 44 -10.04 -14.22 4.82
C TRP A 44 -9.04 -15.28 4.34
N SER A 45 -9.22 -16.55 4.71
CA SER A 45 -8.35 -17.64 4.26
C SER A 45 -8.52 -17.93 2.76
N GLY A 46 -9.76 -17.89 2.25
CA GLY A 46 -10.03 -17.99 0.82
C GLY A 46 -9.44 -16.82 0.04
N ALA A 47 -9.56 -15.60 0.57
CA ALA A 47 -8.94 -14.42 -0.02
C ALA A 47 -7.40 -14.50 -0.07
N GLU A 48 -6.77 -14.97 1.00
CA GLU A 48 -5.30 -15.14 1.07
C GLU A 48 -4.83 -16.09 -0.02
N ARG A 49 -5.46 -17.28 -0.11
CA ARG A 49 -5.12 -18.27 -1.14
C ARG A 49 -5.20 -17.68 -2.55
N MET A 50 -6.27 -16.94 -2.86
CA MET A 50 -6.46 -16.32 -4.18
C MET A 50 -5.43 -15.22 -4.46
N HIS A 51 -5.09 -14.40 -3.46
CA HIS A 51 -4.04 -13.39 -3.63
C HIS A 51 -2.65 -14.02 -3.82
N LEU A 52 -2.33 -15.10 -3.11
CA LEU A 52 -1.08 -15.83 -3.28
C LEU A 52 -0.99 -16.49 -4.67
N GLU A 53 -2.07 -17.10 -5.15
CA GLU A 53 -2.16 -17.64 -6.51
C GLU A 53 -1.98 -16.53 -7.56
N ALA A 54 -2.64 -15.38 -7.37
CA ALA A 54 -2.47 -14.23 -8.25
C ALA A 54 -1.02 -13.70 -8.25
N LEU A 55 -0.35 -13.73 -7.10
CA LEU A 55 1.03 -13.30 -6.97
C LEU A 55 1.96 -14.23 -7.75
N GLU A 56 1.77 -15.55 -7.63
CA GLU A 56 2.54 -16.56 -8.35
C GLU A 56 2.43 -16.39 -9.87
N LEU A 57 1.21 -16.22 -10.40
CA LEU A 57 1.00 -15.96 -11.83
C LEU A 57 1.69 -14.67 -12.30
N LYS A 58 1.69 -13.61 -11.48
CA LYS A 58 2.40 -12.36 -11.80
C LYS A 58 3.91 -12.53 -11.76
N MET A 59 4.44 -13.31 -10.81
CA MET A 59 5.87 -13.63 -10.74
C MET A 59 6.34 -14.38 -11.99
N GLN A 60 5.54 -15.32 -12.49
CA GLN A 60 5.85 -16.08 -13.70
C GLN A 60 5.76 -15.24 -14.99
N SER A 61 4.84 -14.28 -15.05
CA SER A 61 4.52 -13.55 -16.29
C SER A 61 5.26 -12.22 -16.46
N ILE A 62 5.23 -11.36 -15.44
CA ILE A 62 5.71 -9.97 -15.49
C ILE A 62 6.77 -9.67 -14.42
N GLY A 63 7.06 -10.66 -13.56
CA GLY A 63 8.10 -10.59 -12.55
C GLY A 63 7.70 -9.85 -11.27
N PRO A 64 8.57 -9.90 -10.26
CA PRO A 64 8.28 -9.40 -8.91
C PRO A 64 8.25 -7.87 -8.82
N ASN A 65 8.90 -7.16 -9.74
CA ASN A 65 9.08 -5.70 -9.69
C ASN A 65 8.08 -4.92 -10.56
N ALA A 66 7.10 -5.59 -11.16
CA ALA A 66 6.08 -4.92 -11.94
C ALA A 66 5.07 -4.18 -11.06
N TYR A 67 4.56 -3.05 -11.54
CA TYR A 67 3.55 -2.26 -10.82
C TYR A 67 2.31 -3.09 -10.45
N SER A 68 1.83 -3.90 -11.39
CA SER A 68 0.69 -4.81 -11.16
C SER A 68 0.97 -5.81 -10.03
N THR A 69 2.21 -6.27 -9.86
CA THR A 69 2.62 -7.14 -8.74
C THR A 69 2.53 -6.40 -7.40
N SER A 70 2.87 -5.10 -7.36
CA SER A 70 2.74 -4.27 -6.16
C SER A 70 1.29 -4.16 -5.65
N ILE A 71 0.30 -4.24 -6.54
CA ILE A 71 -1.13 -4.22 -6.17
C ILE A 71 -1.48 -5.46 -5.34
N THR A 72 -0.96 -6.63 -5.73
CA THR A 72 -1.21 -7.87 -4.99
C THR A 72 -0.47 -7.89 -3.65
N TYR A 73 0.76 -7.39 -3.59
CA TYR A 73 1.47 -7.21 -2.33
C TYR A 73 0.71 -6.28 -1.36
N HIS A 74 0.19 -5.17 -1.87
CA HIS A 74 -0.62 -4.26 -1.05
C HIS A 74 -1.88 -4.93 -0.51
N ALA A 75 -2.62 -5.64 -1.37
CA ALA A 75 -3.85 -6.33 -0.98
C ALA A 75 -3.60 -7.44 0.07
N LEU A 76 -2.52 -8.22 -0.07
CA LEU A 76 -2.09 -9.17 0.96
C LEU A 76 -1.76 -8.46 2.28
N GLY A 77 -1.09 -7.31 2.20
CA GLY A 77 -0.79 -6.47 3.36
C GLY A 77 -2.02 -6.03 4.13
N GLU A 78 -3.03 -5.52 3.43
CA GLU A 78 -4.32 -5.13 4.03
C GLU A 78 -5.08 -6.32 4.60
N LEU A 79 -5.05 -7.47 3.91
CA LEU A 79 -5.69 -8.70 4.38
C LEU A 79 -5.04 -9.20 5.67
N TYR A 80 -3.71 -9.24 5.73
CA TYR A 80 -2.98 -9.63 6.94
C TYR A 80 -3.19 -8.65 8.09
N LEU A 81 -3.30 -7.35 7.81
CA LEU A 81 -3.70 -6.36 8.82
C LEU A 81 -5.10 -6.67 9.39
N LYS A 82 -6.08 -7.00 8.53
CA LYS A 82 -7.42 -7.41 8.97
C LYS A 82 -7.41 -8.68 9.83
N MET A 83 -6.53 -9.63 9.51
CA MET A 83 -6.32 -10.86 10.29
C MET A 83 -5.51 -10.65 11.60
N GLY A 84 -4.90 -9.47 11.80
CA GLY A 84 -3.99 -9.23 12.93
C GLY A 84 -2.59 -9.85 12.77
N ARG A 85 -2.24 -10.33 11.58
CA ARG A 85 -0.91 -10.87 11.23
C ARG A 85 0.05 -9.73 10.87
N LEU A 86 0.42 -8.95 11.89
CA LEU A 86 1.05 -7.63 11.70
C LEU A 86 2.45 -7.68 11.05
N ASP A 87 3.26 -8.70 11.33
CA ASP A 87 4.60 -8.84 10.72
C ASP A 87 4.52 -9.19 9.24
N GLU A 88 3.56 -10.04 8.87
CA GLU A 88 3.32 -10.39 7.47
C GLU A 88 2.73 -9.20 6.70
N ALA A 89 1.82 -8.45 7.33
CA ALA A 89 1.28 -7.21 6.77
C ALA A 89 2.41 -6.20 6.47
N GLU A 90 3.28 -5.95 7.45
CA GLU A 90 4.44 -5.06 7.30
C GLU A 90 5.33 -5.50 6.13
N ALA A 91 5.66 -6.80 6.05
CA ALA A 91 6.53 -7.33 5.00
C ALA A 91 5.95 -7.12 3.59
N GLN A 92 4.65 -7.40 3.38
CA GLN A 92 4.03 -7.23 2.06
C GLN A 92 3.86 -5.75 1.67
N LEU A 93 3.51 -4.89 2.63
CA LEU A 93 3.38 -3.45 2.37
C LEU A 93 4.72 -2.80 2.03
N HIS A 94 5.82 -3.23 2.68
CA HIS A 94 7.16 -2.79 2.30
C HIS A 94 7.52 -3.17 0.86
N LYS A 95 7.22 -4.40 0.42
CA LYS A 95 7.42 -4.81 -0.99
C LYS A 95 6.60 -3.95 -1.95
N ALA A 96 5.32 -3.69 -1.64
CA ALA A 96 4.47 -2.84 -2.47
C ALA A 96 5.03 -1.42 -2.60
N ILE A 97 5.44 -0.80 -1.48
CA ILE A 97 6.00 0.56 -1.47
C ILE A 97 7.31 0.62 -2.25
N ALA A 98 8.21 -0.35 -2.05
CA ALA A 98 9.49 -0.39 -2.75
C ALA A 98 9.31 -0.39 -4.27
N ILE A 99 8.38 -1.21 -4.79
CA ILE A 99 8.08 -1.28 -6.23
C ILE A 99 7.46 0.03 -6.72
N ARG A 100 6.48 0.58 -5.99
CA ARG A 100 5.78 1.83 -6.38
C ARG A 100 6.72 3.05 -6.37
N ASN A 101 7.74 3.05 -5.52
CA ASN A 101 8.73 4.14 -5.44
C ASN A 101 9.73 4.18 -6.61
N ILE A 102 9.91 3.08 -7.34
CA ILE A 102 10.84 3.04 -8.49
C ILE A 102 10.25 3.74 -9.72
N GLN A 103 8.91 3.80 -9.81
CA GLN A 103 8.24 4.35 -10.97
C GLN A 103 8.28 5.90 -10.97
N PRO A 104 8.41 6.55 -12.14
CA PRO A 104 8.29 8.00 -12.25
C PRO A 104 6.97 8.48 -11.63
N GLY A 105 7.02 9.45 -10.72
CA GLY A 105 5.85 9.86 -9.94
C GLY A 105 5.60 9.01 -8.69
N ALA A 106 6.64 8.37 -8.13
CA ALA A 106 6.69 7.61 -6.87
C ALA A 106 5.84 8.14 -5.70
N ALA A 107 5.53 9.43 -5.67
CA ALA A 107 4.59 10.03 -4.73
C ALA A 107 3.12 9.96 -5.21
N SER A 108 2.75 8.88 -5.90
CA SER A 108 1.39 8.64 -6.40
C SER A 108 0.42 8.36 -5.26
N PHE A 109 -0.88 8.48 -5.56
CA PHE A 109 -1.95 8.11 -4.63
C PHE A 109 -1.77 6.69 -4.09
N ASP A 110 -1.44 5.73 -4.94
CA ASP A 110 -1.25 4.33 -4.54
C ASP A 110 -0.08 4.16 -3.57
N THR A 111 1.03 4.89 -3.73
CA THR A 111 2.12 4.86 -2.73
C THR A 111 1.67 5.48 -1.40
N ALA A 112 0.86 6.54 -1.43
CA ALA A 112 0.31 7.17 -0.24
C ALA A 112 -0.62 6.21 0.53
N VAL A 113 -1.46 5.47 -0.17
CA VAL A 113 -2.36 4.46 0.41
C VAL A 113 -1.58 3.28 1.02
N SER A 114 -0.53 2.78 0.35
CA SER A 114 0.31 1.74 0.95
C SER A 114 1.03 2.21 2.21
N ARG A 115 1.54 3.45 2.22
CA ARG A 115 2.16 4.04 3.42
C ARG A 115 1.15 4.22 4.55
N GLU A 116 -0.07 4.62 4.22
CA GLU A 116 -1.17 4.71 5.18
C GLU A 116 -1.48 3.35 5.80
N SER A 117 -1.59 2.30 4.98
CA SER A 117 -1.81 0.92 5.47
C SER A 117 -0.65 0.46 6.36
N LEU A 118 0.60 0.76 5.98
CA LEU A 118 1.77 0.42 6.79
C LEU A 118 1.79 1.21 8.11
N ALA A 119 1.34 2.46 8.10
CA ALA A 119 1.18 3.23 9.32
C ALA A 119 0.10 2.64 10.24
N GLN A 120 -0.99 2.08 9.69
CA GLN A 120 -1.98 1.36 10.49
C GLN A 120 -1.43 0.07 11.09
N VAL A 121 -0.51 -0.62 10.41
CA VAL A 121 0.24 -1.74 11.02
C VAL A 121 1.02 -1.26 12.24
N TYR A 122 1.75 -0.15 12.14
CA TYR A 122 2.49 0.41 13.27
C TYR A 122 1.58 0.91 14.40
N GLU A 123 0.41 1.48 14.09
CA GLU A 123 -0.63 1.76 15.10
C GLU A 123 -1.05 0.50 15.87
N ALA A 124 -1.29 -0.60 15.14
CA ALA A 124 -1.66 -1.87 15.74
C ALA A 124 -0.54 -2.49 16.59
N LYS A 125 0.73 -2.27 16.21
CA LYS A 125 1.92 -2.62 17.02
C LYS A 125 2.15 -1.66 18.19
N GLY A 126 1.42 -0.54 18.26
CA GLY A 126 1.56 0.48 19.29
C GLY A 126 2.65 1.54 19.02
N ASP A 127 3.32 1.50 17.88
CA ASP A 127 4.36 2.45 17.53
C ASP A 127 3.78 3.64 16.74
N LEU A 128 3.15 4.57 17.46
CA LEU A 128 2.55 5.77 16.87
C LEU A 128 3.59 6.71 16.26
N LYS A 129 4.84 6.68 16.75
CA LYS A 129 5.93 7.48 16.21
C LYS A 129 6.29 7.00 14.81
N LYS A 130 6.55 5.69 14.66
CA LYS A 130 6.85 5.07 13.36
C LYS A 130 5.68 5.14 12.40
N ALA A 131 4.43 5.04 12.90
CA ALA A 131 3.23 5.27 12.08
C ALA A 131 3.22 6.68 11.47
N LYS A 132 3.46 7.71 12.28
CA LYS A 132 3.50 9.11 11.83
C LYS A 132 4.64 9.36 10.84
N GLU A 133 5.83 8.84 11.13
CA GLU A 133 7.00 8.95 10.25
C GLU A 133 6.72 8.28 8.90
N THR A 134 6.10 7.09 8.90
CA THR A 134 5.72 6.37 7.68
C THR A 134 4.79 7.18 6.79
N ARG A 135 3.73 7.81 7.36
CA ARG A 135 2.82 8.70 6.61
C ARG A 135 3.53 9.88 5.97
N LEU A 136 4.52 10.44 6.65
CA LEU A 136 5.27 11.64 6.24
C LEU A 136 6.57 11.32 5.48
N SER A 137 6.85 10.05 5.16
CA SER A 137 8.12 9.61 4.57
C SER A 137 8.37 10.16 3.15
N ALA A 138 7.33 10.45 2.37
CA ALA A 138 7.46 11.17 1.08
C ALA A 138 7.43 12.70 1.26
N GLY A 139 7.77 13.19 2.45
CA GLY A 139 7.67 14.59 2.84
C GLY A 139 6.27 14.97 3.35
N LYS A 140 6.01 16.29 3.44
CA LYS A 140 4.71 16.85 3.85
C LYS A 140 3.70 16.90 2.69
N LEU A 141 3.94 16.12 1.64
CA LEU A 141 3.15 16.04 0.41
C LEU A 141 2.68 14.60 0.23
N ASN A 142 1.63 14.42 -0.59
CA ASN A 142 1.13 13.11 -0.99
C ASN A 142 0.77 12.21 0.20
N ILE A 143 -0.03 12.74 1.11
CA ILE A 143 -0.53 12.03 2.29
C ILE A 143 -1.97 11.58 1.98
N ALA A 144 -2.25 10.30 2.21
CA ALA A 144 -3.62 9.77 2.11
C ALA A 144 -4.40 10.09 3.39
N CYS A 145 -5.71 10.26 3.26
CA CYS A 145 -6.59 10.31 4.41
C CYS A 145 -6.62 8.93 5.07
N ALA A 146 -6.59 8.87 6.40
CA ALA A 146 -6.61 7.61 7.14
C ALA A 146 -7.93 6.84 7.03
N HIS A 147 -9.00 7.49 6.56
CA HIS A 147 -10.25 6.79 6.25
C HIS A 147 -10.12 6.03 4.92
N GLU A 148 -10.12 4.70 4.99
CA GLU A 148 -10.01 3.78 3.83
C GLU A 148 -10.99 4.10 2.68
N LYS A 149 -12.20 4.59 2.98
CA LYS A 149 -13.22 4.92 1.98
C LYS A 149 -13.25 6.40 1.58
N CYS A 150 -12.23 7.16 1.96
CA CYS A 150 -12.06 8.54 1.50
C CYS A 150 -11.90 8.57 -0.04
N PRO A 151 -12.39 9.62 -0.73
CA PRO A 151 -12.14 9.78 -2.16
C PRO A 151 -10.66 9.60 -2.52
N MET A 152 -10.40 9.05 -3.71
CA MET A 152 -9.06 8.74 -4.22
C MET A 152 -8.24 10.00 -4.51
N ALA A 153 -7.81 10.68 -3.46
CA ALA A 153 -7.04 11.91 -3.51
C ALA A 153 -5.91 11.90 -2.48
N THR A 154 -4.83 12.59 -2.80
CA THR A 154 -3.74 12.87 -1.87
C THR A 154 -3.76 14.32 -1.44
N PHE A 155 -3.24 14.59 -0.25
CA PHE A 155 -3.26 15.91 0.35
C PHE A 155 -1.85 16.32 0.80
N LYS A 156 -1.63 17.62 0.87
CA LYS A 156 -0.52 18.22 1.62
C LYS A 156 -0.86 18.15 3.10
N LYS A 157 0.16 18.10 3.94
CA LYS A 157 -0.02 18.09 5.40
C LYS A 157 -0.85 19.29 5.90
N THR A 158 -0.71 20.45 5.26
CA THR A 158 -1.44 21.68 5.61
C THR A 158 -2.94 21.61 5.32
N GLU A 159 -3.37 20.67 4.49
CA GLU A 159 -4.77 20.46 4.09
C GLU A 159 -5.46 19.40 4.96
N LEU A 160 -4.71 18.77 5.88
CA LEU A 160 -5.19 17.69 6.73
C LEU A 160 -5.31 18.13 8.19
N ALA A 161 -6.42 17.77 8.82
CA ALA A 161 -6.50 17.75 10.28
C ALA A 161 -5.82 16.50 10.81
N ASN A 162 -5.11 16.59 11.94
CA ASN A 162 -4.64 15.41 12.66
C ASN A 162 -5.53 15.12 13.88
N CYS A 163 -5.60 13.85 14.27
CA CYS A 163 -6.30 13.45 15.50
C CYS A 163 -5.78 14.25 16.70
N SER A 164 -6.67 14.86 17.47
CA SER A 164 -6.32 15.70 18.62
C SER A 164 -5.65 14.94 19.76
N GLY A 165 -5.97 13.65 19.93
CA GLY A 165 -5.36 12.79 20.94
C GLY A 165 -3.93 12.38 20.57
N CYS A 166 -3.78 11.56 19.53
CA CYS A 166 -2.48 11.00 19.18
C CYS A 166 -1.59 11.91 18.32
N ARG A 167 -2.17 12.88 17.58
CA ARG A 167 -1.45 13.74 16.61
C ARG A 167 -0.69 12.99 15.50
N ALA A 168 -0.95 11.69 15.34
CA ALA A 168 -0.23 10.77 14.43
C ALA A 168 -1.05 10.33 13.20
N VAL A 169 -2.38 10.52 13.25
CA VAL A 169 -3.32 10.12 12.19
C VAL A 169 -3.92 11.37 11.55
N TYR A 170 -4.08 11.35 10.22
CA TYR A 170 -4.47 12.52 9.43
C TYR A 170 -5.76 12.27 8.64
N TYR A 171 -6.61 13.30 8.56
CA TYR A 171 -7.92 13.26 7.93
C TYR A 171 -8.14 14.50 7.08
N CYS A 172 -8.71 14.32 5.88
CA CYS A 172 -9.07 15.45 5.00
C CYS A 172 -10.30 16.22 5.48
N SER A 173 -11.11 15.62 6.36
CA SER A 173 -12.34 16.21 6.85
C SER A 173 -12.81 15.55 8.15
N GLN A 174 -13.64 16.26 8.92
CA GLN A 174 -14.23 15.72 10.15
C GLN A 174 -15.12 14.48 9.89
N PRO A 175 -15.93 14.40 8.80
CA PRO A 175 -16.65 13.17 8.45
C PRO A 175 -15.73 11.95 8.28
N CYS A 176 -14.58 12.11 7.62
CA CYS A 176 -13.60 11.02 7.49
C CYS A 176 -13.06 10.56 8.84
N GLN A 177 -12.74 11.49 9.73
CA GLN A 177 -12.32 11.16 11.10
C GLN A 177 -13.40 10.38 11.86
N LYS A 178 -14.67 10.82 11.78
CA LYS A 178 -15.80 10.13 12.42
C LYS A 178 -16.00 8.72 11.86
N ALA A 179 -15.89 8.55 10.55
CA ALA A 179 -16.03 7.26 9.88
C ALA A 179 -14.92 6.26 10.29
N ASP A 180 -13.68 6.75 10.44
CA ASP A 180 -12.54 5.93 10.85
C ASP A 180 -12.49 5.66 12.36
N TRP A 181 -13.22 6.42 13.17
CA TRP A 181 -13.09 6.41 14.63
C TRP A 181 -13.24 5.02 15.26
N ARG A 182 -14.11 4.15 14.73
CA ARG A 182 -14.27 2.77 15.25
C ARG A 182 -12.98 1.94 15.15
N ARG A 183 -12.19 2.14 14.10
CA ARG A 183 -10.85 1.53 13.95
C ARG A 183 -9.85 2.28 14.80
N HIS A 184 -9.71 3.59 14.60
CA HIS A 184 -8.66 4.39 15.19
C HIS A 184 -8.68 4.45 16.72
N LYS A 185 -9.85 4.53 17.35
CA LYS A 185 -9.96 4.72 18.82
C LYS A 185 -9.25 3.64 19.65
N ARG A 186 -9.06 2.45 19.08
CA ARG A 186 -8.35 1.33 19.73
C ARG A 186 -6.85 1.56 19.86
N HIS A 187 -6.29 2.40 19.01
CA HIS A 187 -4.84 2.69 18.94
C HIS A 187 -4.52 4.15 19.28
N CYS A 188 -5.54 4.98 19.50
CA CYS A 188 -5.36 6.40 19.82
C CYS A 188 -4.90 6.59 21.27
N ARG A 189 -3.60 6.82 21.45
CA ARG A 189 -2.97 7.24 22.72
C ARG A 189 -2.04 8.44 22.50
N THR A 190 -1.69 9.16 23.55
CA THR A 190 -0.85 10.36 23.43
C THR A 190 0.55 9.94 22.98
N LEU A 191 1.17 10.68 22.06
CA LEU A 191 2.56 10.40 21.63
C LEU A 191 3.58 10.57 22.76
N SER A 192 3.22 11.22 23.87
CA SER A 192 4.04 11.29 25.09
C SER A 192 4.06 9.98 25.89
N ASP A 193 3.17 9.05 25.57
CA ASP A 193 2.96 7.81 26.33
C ASP A 193 3.72 6.61 25.73
N VAL A 194 4.63 6.86 24.77
CA VAL A 194 5.49 5.88 24.05
C VAL A 194 6.89 6.47 23.93
#